data_AF-A0A954HYV4-F1
#
_entry.id   AF-A0A954HYV4-F1
#
_cell.length_a   1.000
_cell.length_b   1.000
_cell.length_c   1.000
_cell.angle_alpha   90.00
_cell.angle_beta   90.00
_cell.angle_gamma   90.00
#
_symmetry.space_group_name_H-M   'P 1'
#
loop_
_entity.id
_entity.type
_entity.pdbx_description
1 polymer ?
#
loop_
_entity_poly.entity_id
_entity_poly.type
_entity_poly.pdbx_seq_one_letter_code
_entity_poly.pdbx_strand_id
1 'polypeptide(L)'
;MDQCWDRLLFLHWRVPRDLIQERLPQGLRVDTYGSDAWLGIVPFFMRGIRLRRLPPVPATTSFLELNLRTYVVDERGVPGVWFFSLDANSWLAVQGARLWYGLPYRY
;
A
#
# COMPACT_ATOMS: atom_id res chain seq x y z
N MET A 1 16.59 6.86 -5.53
CA MET A 1 15.75 5.80 -6.12
C MET A 1 15.02 6.50 -7.24
N ASP A 2 15.19 6.07 -8.48
CA ASP A 2 14.28 6.49 -9.55
C ASP A 2 13.20 5.42 -9.61
N GLN A 3 11.95 5.82 -9.37
CA GLN A 3 10.79 4.97 -9.58
C GLN A 3 9.80 5.80 -10.38
N CYS A 4 9.33 5.26 -11.50
CA CYS A 4 8.26 5.86 -12.29
C CYS A 4 6.99 5.06 -12.04
N TRP A 5 5.94 5.75 -11.62
CA TRP A 5 4.61 5.15 -11.51
C TRP A 5 3.89 5.42 -12.82
N ASP A 6 3.48 4.35 -13.50
CA ASP A 6 2.72 4.43 -14.74
C ASP A 6 1.41 3.66 -14.61
N ARG A 7 0.42 4.01 -15.44
CA ARG A 7 -0.90 3.35 -15.49
C ARG A 7 -1.55 3.24 -14.10
N LEU A 8 -1.65 4.37 -13.42
CA LEU A 8 -2.29 4.44 -12.11
C LEU A 8 -3.81 4.45 -12.26
N LEU A 9 -4.48 3.68 -11.41
CA LEU A 9 -5.92 3.74 -11.23
C LEU A 9 -6.24 3.94 -9.75
N PHE A 10 -7.19 4.81 -9.44
CA PHE A 10 -7.67 5.05 -8.09
C PHE A 10 -9.13 4.65 -8.01
N LEU A 11 -9.42 3.61 -7.25
CA LEU A 11 -10.79 3.17 -6.99
C LEU A 11 -11.09 3.34 -5.51
N HIS A 12 -12.21 3.99 -5.19
CA HIS A 12 -12.59 4.29 -3.81
C HIS A 12 -14.03 3.87 -3.56
N TRP A 13 -14.24 3.18 -2.45
CA TRP A 13 -15.57 2.79 -1.98
C TRP A 13 -15.83 3.32 -0.58
N ARG A 14 -17.06 3.79 -0.41
CA ARG A 14 -17.60 4.14 0.89
C ARG A 14 -17.99 2.87 1.63
N VAL A 15 -17.53 2.73 2.87
CA VAL A 15 -17.79 1.56 3.70
C VAL A 15 -18.15 2.00 5.13
N PRO A 16 -18.97 1.21 5.85
CA PRO A 16 -19.25 1.49 7.26
C PRO A 16 -17.95 1.56 8.05
N ARG A 17 -17.80 2.62 8.85
CA ARG A 17 -16.56 2.86 9.61
C ARG A 17 -16.25 1.72 10.59
N ASP A 18 -17.28 1.13 11.20
CA ASP A 18 -17.11 0.12 12.24
C ASP A 18 -16.47 -1.16 11.67
N LEU A 19 -16.84 -1.52 10.43
CA LEU A 19 -16.27 -2.66 9.69
C LEU A 19 -14.78 -2.48 9.37
N ILE A 20 -14.32 -1.24 9.23
CA ILE A 20 -12.89 -0.93 9.08
C ILE A 20 -12.21 -0.90 10.45
N GLN A 21 -12.82 -0.26 11.44
CA GLN A 21 -12.27 -0.09 12.78
C GLN A 21 -11.97 -1.44 13.47
N GLU A 22 -12.84 -2.43 13.31
CA GLU A 22 -12.66 -3.79 13.85
C GLU A 22 -11.42 -4.52 13.30
N ARG A 23 -10.90 -4.08 12.14
CA ARG A 23 -9.74 -4.69 11.46
C ARG A 23 -8.45 -3.93 11.65
N LEU A 24 -8.49 -2.80 12.35
CA LEU A 24 -7.31 -2.00 12.66
C LEU A 24 -6.64 -2.51 13.95
N PRO A 25 -5.30 -2.45 14.05
CA PRO A 25 -4.62 -2.69 15.30
C PRO A 25 -4.99 -1.64 16.36
N GLN A 26 -4.79 -1.99 17.63
CA GLN A 26 -4.98 -1.06 18.72
C GLN A 26 -4.10 0.19 18.54
N GLY A 27 -4.65 1.35 18.89
CA GLY A 27 -3.98 2.65 18.74
C GLY A 27 -4.21 3.34 17.39
N LEU A 28 -4.91 2.69 16.45
CA LEU A 28 -5.38 3.31 15.22
C LEU A 28 -6.90 3.48 15.22
N ARG A 29 -7.35 4.68 14.87
CA ARG A 29 -8.75 4.99 14.62
C ARG A 29 -8.97 5.17 13.13
N VAL A 30 -10.09 4.67 12.60
CA VAL A 30 -10.46 4.93 11.21
C VAL A 30 -10.73 6.41 11.00
N ASP A 31 -10.16 6.98 9.94
CA ASP A 31 -10.46 8.34 9.51
C ASP A 31 -11.71 8.32 8.61
N THR A 32 -12.65 9.20 8.91
CA THR A 32 -13.98 9.22 8.28
C THR A 32 -14.22 10.55 7.61
N TYR A 33 -14.76 10.52 6.40
CA TYR A 33 -15.29 11.71 5.75
C TYR A 33 -16.82 11.68 5.88
N GLY A 34 -17.36 12.56 6.73
CA GLY A 34 -18.74 12.47 7.19
C GLY A 34 -18.90 11.37 8.23
N SER A 35 -19.79 10.41 7.98
CA SER A 35 -20.01 9.25 8.85
C SER A 35 -19.29 7.98 8.40
N ASP A 36 -18.75 7.98 7.18
CA ASP A 36 -18.27 6.77 6.51
C ASP A 36 -16.76 6.75 6.37
N ALA A 37 -16.21 5.53 6.36
CA ALA A 37 -14.82 5.28 6.03
C ALA A 37 -14.66 5.05 4.52
N TRP A 38 -13.43 5.19 4.04
CA TRP A 38 -13.09 5.03 2.64
C TRP A 38 -12.05 3.94 2.46
N LEU A 39 -12.37 2.99 1.58
CA LEU A 39 -11.48 1.91 1.16
C LEU A 39 -10.98 2.21 -0.25
N GLY A 40 -9.67 2.32 -0.40
CA GLY A 40 -8.98 2.56 -1.66
C GLY A 40 -8.35 1.27 -2.21
N ILE A 41 -8.59 1.00 -3.48
CA ILE A 41 -7.84 0.01 -4.27
C ILE A 41 -7.06 0.80 -5.32
N VAL A 42 -5.73 0.73 -5.23
CA VAL A 42 -4.83 1.49 -6.10
C VAL A 42 -3.89 0.52 -6.81
N PRO A 43 -4.28 -0.02 -7.98
CA PRO A 43 -3.36 -0.74 -8.84
C PRO A 43 -2.54 0.26 -9.67
N PHE A 44 -1.24 -0.01 -9.79
CA PHE A 44 -0.34 0.78 -10.59
C PHE A 44 0.84 -0.06 -11.08
N PHE A 45 1.48 0.42 -12.14
CA PHE A 45 2.67 -0.21 -12.70
C PHE A 45 3.91 0.55 -12.25
N MET A 46 4.72 -0.08 -11.40
CA MET A 46 5.99 0.47 -10.97
C MET A 46 7.06 0.11 -12.01
N ARG A 47 7.76 1.11 -12.55
CA ARG A 47 8.87 0.95 -13.51
C ARG A 47 10.16 1.56 -12.99
N GLY A 48 11.27 0.95 -13.37
CA GLY A 48 12.62 1.48 -13.20
C GLY A 48 13.20 1.28 -11.81
N ILE A 49 12.66 0.35 -11.01
CA ILE A 49 13.12 0.15 -9.62
C ILE A 49 14.59 -0.22 -9.63
N ARG A 50 15.41 0.69 -9.12
CA ARG A 50 16.85 0.54 -9.06
C ARG A 50 17.36 0.94 -7.67
N LEU A 51 18.00 0.00 -7.00
CA LEU A 51 18.77 0.30 -5.81
C LEU A 51 19.99 1.15 -6.22
N ARG A 52 20.16 2.31 -5.58
CA ARG A 52 21.24 3.24 -5.91
C ARG A 52 22.58 2.51 -5.75
N ARG A 53 23.39 2.44 -6.81
CA ARG A 53 24.72 1.79 -6.92
C ARG A 53 24.78 0.30 -7.32
N LEU A 54 23.66 -0.35 -7.66
CA LEU A 54 23.69 -1.71 -8.22
C LEU A 54 23.33 -1.71 -9.73
N PRO A 55 23.88 -2.65 -10.53
CA PRO A 55 23.40 -2.86 -11.89
C PRO A 55 21.92 -3.27 -11.87
N PRO A 56 21.14 -2.95 -12.92
CA PRO A 56 19.74 -3.37 -13.01
C PRO A 56 19.68 -4.89 -12.99
N VAL A 57 18.91 -5.45 -12.06
CA VAL A 57 18.67 -6.90 -12.00
C VAL A 57 17.54 -7.20 -13.00
N PRO A 58 17.79 -8.05 -14.02
CA PRO A 58 16.74 -8.47 -14.95
C PRO A 58 15.56 -9.09 -14.19
N ALA A 59 14.33 -8.79 -14.60
CA ALA A 59 13.08 -9.24 -13.99
C ALA A 59 12.67 -8.61 -12.63
N THR A 60 13.40 -7.62 -12.10
CA THR A 60 12.98 -6.86 -10.89
C THR A 60 12.79 -5.37 -11.13
N THR A 61 12.90 -4.91 -12.39
CA THR A 61 12.85 -3.49 -12.76
C THR A 61 11.43 -2.96 -12.96
N SER A 62 10.44 -3.83 -13.18
CA SER A 62 9.04 -3.40 -13.32
C SER A 62 8.05 -4.46 -12.84
N PHE A 63 7.05 -4.04 -12.06
CA PHE A 63 5.97 -4.91 -11.58
C PHE A 63 4.65 -4.15 -11.41
N LEU A 64 3.55 -4.89 -11.40
CA LEU A 64 2.23 -4.41 -10.99
C LEU A 64 2.14 -4.51 -9.46
N GLU A 65 1.75 -3.41 -8.85
CA GLU A 65 1.45 -3.32 -7.43
C GLU A 65 0.00 -2.93 -7.25
N LEU A 66 -0.69 -3.56 -6.30
CA LEU A 66 -2.04 -3.24 -5.89
C LEU A 66 -2.04 -2.96 -4.40
N ASN A 67 -2.44 -1.73 -4.06
CA ASN A 67 -2.60 -1.28 -2.69
C ASN A 67 -4.07 -1.33 -2.29
N LEU A 68 -4.39 -2.17 -1.29
CA LEU A 68 -5.67 -2.10 -0.58
C LEU A 68 -5.47 -1.31 0.70
N ARG A 69 -6.04 -0.10 0.78
CA ARG A 69 -5.72 0.86 1.85
C ARG A 69 -6.94 1.61 2.38
N THR A 70 -6.82 2.12 3.60
CA THR A 70 -7.80 3.03 4.21
C THR A 70 -7.09 4.16 4.94
N TYR A 71 -7.83 5.18 5.35
CA TYR A 71 -7.31 6.33 6.09
C TYR A 71 -7.50 6.10 7.58
N VAL A 72 -6.48 6.46 8.37
CA VAL A 72 -6.46 6.26 9.82
C VAL A 72 -5.85 7.46 10.52
N VAL A 73 -6.11 7.58 11.81
CA VAL A 73 -5.53 8.56 12.71
C VAL A 73 -4.96 7.82 13.91
N ASP A 74 -3.74 8.14 14.32
CA ASP A 74 -3.14 7.57 15.52
C ASP A 74 -3.70 8.22 16.82
N GLU A 75 -3.29 7.71 17.98
CA GLU A 75 -3.71 8.24 19.28
C GLU A 75 -3.29 9.70 19.52
N ARG A 76 -2.29 10.20 18.78
CA ARG A 76 -1.79 11.57 18.85
C ARG A 76 -2.50 12.50 17.87
N GLY A 77 -3.47 12.00 17.10
CA GLY A 77 -4.19 12.77 16.11
C GLY A 77 -3.46 12.92 14.77
N VAL A 78 -2.43 12.12 14.50
CA VAL A 78 -1.65 12.18 13.25
C VAL A 78 -2.36 11.36 12.17
N PRO A 79 -2.72 11.97 11.02
CA PRO A 79 -3.34 11.25 9.92
C PRO A 79 -2.33 10.36 9.20
N GLY A 80 -2.81 9.21 8.75
CA GLY A 80 -2.01 8.19 8.08
C GLY A 80 -2.83 7.31 7.15
N VAL A 81 -2.14 6.39 6.48
CA VAL A 81 -2.73 5.41 5.58
C VAL A 81 -2.41 4.02 6.11
N TRP A 82 -3.43 3.21 6.32
CA TRP A 82 -3.28 1.81 6.68
C TRP A 82 -3.42 0.95 5.44
N PHE A 83 -2.46 0.06 5.21
CA PHE A 83 -2.48 -0.90 4.11
C PHE A 83 -2.96 -2.25 4.63
N PHE A 84 -4.11 -2.71 4.14
CA PHE A 84 -4.61 -4.06 4.39
C PHE A 84 -3.85 -5.12 3.60
N SER A 85 -3.52 -4.79 2.34
CA SER A 85 -2.67 -5.63 1.50
C SER A 85 -1.80 -4.75 0.60
N LEU A 86 -0.58 -5.24 0.38
CA LEU A 86 0.30 -4.80 -0.69
C LEU A 86 0.55 -6.02 -1.57
N ASP A 87 -0.19 -6.13 -2.66
CA ASP A 87 -0.06 -7.25 -3.58
C ASP A 87 0.85 -6.82 -4.72
N ALA A 88 1.97 -7.53 -4.91
CA ALA A 88 2.91 -7.25 -6.00
C ALA A 88 3.12 -8.52 -6.82
N ASN A 89 2.98 -8.42 -8.13
CA ASN A 89 3.07 -9.57 -9.04
C ASN A 89 4.50 -10.03 -9.35
N SER A 90 5.49 -9.64 -8.54
CA SER A 90 6.90 -10.06 -8.68
C SER A 90 7.40 -10.72 -7.40
N TRP A 91 7.62 -12.03 -7.49
CA TRP A 91 8.13 -12.88 -6.39
C TRP A 91 9.43 -12.34 -5.76
N LEU A 92 10.33 -11.75 -6.57
CA LEU A 92 11.60 -11.16 -6.11
C LEU A 92 11.40 -9.79 -5.43
N ALA A 93 10.45 -8.98 -5.90
CA ALA A 93 10.11 -7.71 -5.24
C ALA A 93 9.42 -7.94 -3.89
N VAL A 94 8.55 -8.95 -3.81
CA VAL A 94 7.90 -9.39 -2.57
C VAL A 94 8.91 -9.86 -1.52
N GLN A 95 9.93 -10.63 -1.93
CA GLN A 95 10.98 -11.08 -1.00
C GLN A 95 11.94 -9.96 -0.58
N GLY A 96 12.27 -9.04 -1.49
CA GLY A 96 13.09 -7.86 -1.18
C GLY A 96 12.40 -6.86 -0.24
N ALA A 97 11.11 -6.58 -0.47
CA ALA A 97 10.32 -5.66 0.35
C ALA A 97 9.97 -6.24 1.73
N ARG A 98 9.72 -7.56 1.84
CA ARG A 98 9.56 -8.25 3.12
C ARG A 98 10.81 -8.16 4.01
N LEU A 99 12.00 -8.27 3.43
CA LEU A 99 13.26 -8.19 4.17
C LEU A 99 13.62 -6.76 4.65
N TRP A 100 13.13 -5.70 3.97
CA TRP A 100 13.54 -4.32 4.26
C TRP A 100 12.47 -3.43 4.91
N TYR A 101 11.17 -3.69 4.72
CA TYR A 101 10.11 -2.74 5.11
C TYR A 101 9.07 -3.28 6.11
N GLY A 102 9.08 -4.57 6.48
CA GLY A 102 8.17 -5.11 7.50
C GLY A 102 6.67 -5.03 7.17
N LEU A 103 6.31 -4.81 5.90
CA LEU A 103 4.93 -4.68 5.45
C LEU A 103 4.36 -6.04 4.99
N PRO A 104 3.06 -6.31 5.25
CA PRO A 104 2.43 -7.60 4.98
C PRO A 104 2.13 -7.78 3.47
N TYR A 105 3.18 -7.99 2.68
CA TYR A 105 3.05 -8.35 1.25
C TYR A 105 2.49 -9.78 1.10
N ARG A 106 1.51 -9.97 0.21
CA ARG A 106 0.96 -11.27 -0.19
C ARG A 106 1.08 -11.45 -1.72
N TYR A 107 1.10 -12.72 -2.16
CA TYR A 107 1.25 -13.17 -3.55
C TYR A 107 -0.11 -13.61 -4.09
#